data_AF-A0A924W195-F1
#
_entry.id   AF-A0A924W195-F1
#
_cell.length_a   1.000
_cell.length_b   1.000
_cell.length_c   1.000
_cell.angle_alpha   90.00
_cell.angle_beta   90.00
_cell.angle_gamma   90.00
#
_symmetry.space_group_name_H-M   'P 1'
#
loop_
_entity.id
_entity.type
_entity.pdbx_description
1 polymer ?
#
loop_
_entity_poly.entity_id
_entity_poly.type
_entity_poly.pdbx_seq_one_letter_code
_entity_poly.pdbx_strand_id
1 'polypeptide(L)'
;MPRHIGIVAVSPEGSALCYREIFRHTSRLIGDTGHPRITLHNEPFELYLEAALKADWHTVATLLRKSAETLAAAGAEFCITPDNLMQNAVHLAEVGSKIPWLTMTDAVAEAVARDGRKTVGLLATSLVTFGSTYQTHLGMRGCHLLVPDQAEAEAIDTIIFQELVHGVVRSESRTYLINTINKLCARGCEGVVLGYTEAPLLLSSENSPLPIYDSTSLLAEAAVKVSLGMV
;
A
#
# COMPACT_ATOMS: atom_id res chain seq x y z
N MET A 1 3.64 9.09 25.24
CA MET A 1 2.36 8.54 24.75
C MET A 1 2.54 8.24 23.27
N PRO A 2 1.92 7.18 22.73
CA PRO A 2 1.95 6.90 21.29
C PRO A 2 1.46 8.12 20.49
N ARG A 3 2.16 8.46 19.40
CA ARG A 3 1.75 9.56 18.52
C ARG A 3 0.46 9.22 17.80
N HIS A 4 -0.43 10.20 17.66
CA HIS A 4 -1.72 10.02 16.99
C HIS A 4 -1.54 9.83 15.47
N ILE A 5 -2.04 8.71 14.94
CA ILE A 5 -2.00 8.36 13.52
C ILE A 5 -3.21 8.93 12.78
N GLY A 6 -2.99 9.67 11.71
CA GLY A 6 -4.01 10.05 10.73
C GLY A 6 -4.05 9.09 9.54
N ILE A 7 -5.23 8.62 9.16
CA ILE A 7 -5.44 7.85 7.92
C ILE A 7 -6.21 8.73 6.93
N VAL A 8 -5.51 9.17 5.86
CA VAL A 8 -6.15 9.76 4.68
C VAL A 8 -6.71 8.63 3.83
N ALA A 9 -8.00 8.38 4.01
CA ALA A 9 -8.63 7.15 3.59
C ALA A 9 -9.06 7.17 2.12
N VAL A 10 -8.37 6.34 1.33
CA VAL A 10 -8.65 6.03 -0.07
C VAL A 10 -8.31 4.54 -0.26
N SER A 11 -9.17 3.69 -0.80
CA SER A 11 -10.62 3.74 -0.64
C SER A 11 -11.04 3.45 0.82
N PRO A 12 -12.33 3.59 1.20
CA PRO A 12 -12.80 3.24 2.54
C PRO A 12 -12.48 1.79 2.96
N GLU A 13 -12.60 0.82 2.05
CA GLU A 13 -12.36 -0.60 2.34
C GLU A 13 -10.87 -0.85 2.65
N GLY A 14 -9.98 -0.40 1.76
CA GLY A 14 -8.52 -0.50 1.97
C GLY A 14 -8.07 0.20 3.26
N SER A 15 -8.71 1.31 3.59
CA SER A 15 -8.44 2.05 4.82
C SER A 15 -8.93 1.33 6.08
N ALA A 16 -10.08 0.67 6.02
CA ALA A 16 -10.58 -0.18 7.11
C ALA A 16 -9.66 -1.39 7.34
N LEU A 17 -9.13 -1.99 6.28
CA LEU A 17 -8.14 -3.07 6.37
C LEU A 17 -6.83 -2.57 6.99
N CYS A 18 -6.30 -1.44 6.54
CA CYS A 18 -5.10 -0.83 7.12
C CYS A 18 -5.30 -0.51 8.61
N TYR A 19 -6.45 0.04 8.99
CA TYR A 19 -6.80 0.26 10.40
C TYR A 19 -6.69 -1.05 11.22
N ARG A 20 -7.25 -2.16 10.71
CA ARG A 20 -7.16 -3.46 11.38
C ARG A 20 -5.71 -3.96 11.49
N GLU A 21 -4.91 -3.78 10.45
CA GLU A 21 -3.49 -4.15 10.46
C GLU A 21 -2.68 -3.34 11.48
N ILE A 22 -2.96 -2.05 11.65
CA ILE A 22 -2.30 -1.22 12.67
C ILE A 22 -2.50 -1.82 14.06
N PHE A 23 -3.73 -2.23 14.42
CA PHE A 23 -3.98 -2.86 15.72
C PHE A 23 -3.33 -4.24 15.83
N ARG A 24 -3.37 -5.06 14.78
CA ARG A 24 -2.68 -6.37 14.78
C ARG A 24 -1.18 -6.23 15.02
N HIS A 25 -0.53 -5.29 14.34
CA HIS A 25 0.90 -5.02 14.55
C HIS A 25 1.18 -4.42 15.91
N THR A 26 0.34 -3.52 16.39
CA THR A 26 0.46 -2.96 17.75
C THR A 26 0.42 -4.07 18.80
N SER A 27 -0.59 -4.96 18.74
CA SER A 27 -0.71 -6.07 19.69
C SER A 27 0.48 -7.03 19.65
N ARG A 28 1.06 -7.27 18.47
CA ARG A 28 2.29 -8.07 18.34
C ARG A 28 3.52 -7.41 18.97
N LEU A 29 3.61 -6.08 18.92
CA LEU A 29 4.78 -5.34 19.39
C LEU A 29 4.73 -5.04 20.89
N ILE A 30 3.57 -4.67 21.43
CA ILE A 30 3.44 -4.18 22.81
C ILE A 30 2.33 -4.84 23.63
N GLY A 31 1.63 -5.85 23.09
CA GLY A 31 0.49 -6.48 23.75
C GLY A 31 -0.73 -5.56 23.82
N ASP A 32 -1.52 -5.65 24.91
CA ASP A 32 -2.87 -5.06 24.96
C ASP A 32 -2.93 -3.60 25.46
N THR A 33 -1.81 -3.01 25.86
CA THR A 33 -1.75 -1.67 26.45
C THR A 33 -1.01 -0.69 25.57
N GLY A 34 -1.46 0.58 25.53
CA GLY A 34 -0.74 1.64 24.82
C GLY A 34 -1.01 1.67 23.31
N HIS A 35 -2.18 1.22 22.87
CA HIS A 35 -2.60 1.33 21.48
C HIS A 35 -2.64 2.79 21.00
N PRO A 36 -2.23 3.06 19.74
CA PRO A 36 -2.24 4.40 19.21
C PRO A 36 -3.66 4.93 19.02
N ARG A 37 -3.81 6.25 19.19
CA ARG A 37 -5.02 6.95 18.73
C ARG A 37 -5.00 7.04 17.22
N ILE A 38 -6.15 6.82 16.59
CA ILE A 38 -6.31 6.89 15.13
C ILE A 38 -7.49 7.78 14.80
N THR A 39 -7.32 8.68 13.82
CA THR A 39 -8.43 9.35 13.15
C THR A 39 -8.37 9.02 11.66
N LEU A 40 -9.53 8.75 11.08
CA LEU A 40 -9.69 8.43 9.66
C LEU A 40 -10.58 9.48 9.02
N HIS A 41 -10.17 9.97 7.85
CA HIS A 41 -10.95 10.94 7.08
C HIS A 41 -10.85 10.59 5.59
N ASN A 42 -11.97 10.66 4.88
CA ASN A 42 -12.03 10.51 3.44
C ASN A 42 -12.83 11.65 2.80
N GLU A 43 -12.46 11.99 1.56
CA GLU A 43 -13.34 12.69 0.64
C GLU A 43 -14.13 11.65 -0.18
N PRO A 44 -15.14 12.05 -0.98
CA PRO A 44 -15.82 11.14 -1.89
C PRO A 44 -14.83 10.45 -2.84
N PHE A 45 -14.92 9.12 -2.94
CA PHE A 45 -13.92 8.28 -3.61
C PHE A 45 -13.86 8.54 -5.13
N GLU A 46 -15.02 8.82 -5.72
CA GLU A 46 -15.17 9.13 -7.14
C GLU A 46 -14.31 10.32 -7.59
N LEU A 47 -14.08 11.31 -6.73
CA LEU A 47 -13.25 12.48 -7.05
C LEU A 47 -11.78 12.10 -7.24
N TYR A 48 -11.28 11.16 -6.43
CA TYR A 48 -9.92 10.63 -6.58
C TYR A 48 -9.79 9.83 -7.88
N LEU A 49 -10.77 8.96 -8.18
CA LEU A 49 -10.75 8.13 -9.38
C LEU A 49 -10.83 8.98 -10.66
N GLU A 50 -11.74 9.95 -10.72
CA GLU A 50 -11.88 10.82 -11.89
C GLU A 50 -10.60 11.60 -12.19
N ALA A 51 -9.92 12.10 -11.16
CA ALA A 51 -8.65 12.81 -11.30
C ALA A 51 -7.52 11.85 -11.69
N ALA A 52 -7.39 10.71 -11.03
CA ALA A 52 -6.35 9.72 -11.29
C ALA A 52 -6.44 9.13 -12.71
N LEU A 53 -7.65 8.84 -13.20
CA LEU A 53 -7.86 8.36 -14.58
C LEU A 53 -7.47 9.39 -15.65
N LYS A 54 -7.45 10.68 -15.32
CA LYS A 54 -6.97 11.77 -16.18
C LYS A 54 -5.49 12.10 -15.94
N ALA A 55 -4.81 11.36 -15.07
CA ALA A 55 -3.46 11.65 -14.58
C ALA A 55 -3.32 13.06 -13.94
N ASP A 56 -4.41 13.61 -13.40
CA ASP A 56 -4.42 14.90 -12.69
C ASP A 56 -3.99 14.71 -11.23
N TRP A 57 -2.70 14.49 -11.04
CA TRP A 57 -2.11 14.27 -9.71
C TRP A 57 -2.15 15.51 -8.82
N HIS A 58 -2.31 16.72 -9.37
CA HIS A 58 -2.48 17.95 -8.59
C HIS A 58 -3.85 18.00 -7.92
N THR A 59 -4.91 17.59 -8.63
CA THR A 59 -6.24 17.45 -8.03
C THR A 59 -6.26 16.36 -6.97
N VAL A 60 -5.67 15.19 -7.25
CA VAL A 60 -5.52 14.11 -6.25
C VAL A 60 -4.79 14.63 -5.00
N ALA A 61 -3.66 15.32 -5.18
CA ALA A 61 -2.88 15.88 -4.08
C ALA A 61 -3.67 16.92 -3.25
N THR A 62 -4.52 17.71 -3.90
CA THR A 62 -5.39 18.68 -3.23
C THR A 62 -6.41 17.99 -2.32
N LEU A 63 -7.03 16.91 -2.79
CA LEU A 63 -7.97 16.09 -2.01
C LEU A 63 -7.27 15.40 -0.83
N LEU A 64 -6.09 14.80 -1.07
CA LEU A 64 -5.26 14.18 -0.04
C LEU A 64 -4.87 15.19 1.05
N ARG A 65 -4.41 16.39 0.65
CA ARG A 65 -4.02 17.46 1.57
C ARG A 65 -5.19 17.98 2.39
N LYS A 66 -6.38 18.14 1.78
CA LYS A 66 -7.60 18.52 2.51
C LYS A 66 -7.91 17.51 3.63
N SER A 67 -7.78 16.22 3.35
CA SER A 67 -7.95 15.19 4.38
C SER A 67 -6.88 15.29 5.47
N ALA A 68 -5.61 15.49 5.11
CA ALA A 68 -4.54 15.67 6.10
C ALA A 68 -4.73 16.91 6.99
N GLU A 69 -5.29 18.00 6.45
CA GLU A 69 -5.64 19.19 7.23
C GLU A 69 -6.74 18.90 8.25
N THR A 70 -7.79 18.16 7.86
CA THR A 70 -8.84 17.71 8.78
C THR A 70 -8.27 16.82 9.88
N LEU A 71 -7.36 15.89 9.52
CA LEU A 71 -6.71 14.99 10.48
C LEU A 71 -5.81 15.75 11.45
N ALA A 72 -5.03 16.71 10.97
CA ALA A 72 -4.20 17.58 11.82
C ALA A 72 -5.08 18.39 12.80
N ALA A 73 -6.21 18.92 12.34
CA ALA A 73 -7.17 19.60 13.20
C ALA A 73 -7.83 18.67 14.24
N ALA A 74 -7.94 17.38 13.94
CA ALA A 74 -8.39 16.34 14.87
C ALA A 74 -7.30 15.83 15.83
N GLY A 75 -6.07 16.35 15.72
CA GLY A 75 -4.95 16.04 16.61
C GLY A 75 -4.00 14.95 16.11
N ALA A 76 -4.15 14.47 14.87
CA ALA A 76 -3.15 13.58 14.26
C ALA A 76 -1.79 14.28 14.20
N GLU A 77 -0.73 13.53 14.48
CA GLU A 77 0.65 14.04 14.54
C GLU A 77 1.48 13.65 13.31
N PHE A 78 0.94 12.76 12.48
CA PHE A 78 1.43 12.35 11.16
C PHE A 78 0.29 11.63 10.43
N CYS A 79 0.40 11.45 9.11
CA CYS A 79 -0.60 10.71 8.36
C CYS A 79 -0.02 9.73 7.35
N ILE A 80 -0.85 8.75 6.99
CA ILE A 80 -0.63 7.75 5.95
C ILE A 80 -1.81 7.74 4.97
N THR A 81 -1.59 7.21 3.77
CA THR A 81 -2.69 6.84 2.85
C THR A 81 -2.51 5.41 2.35
N PRO A 82 -3.44 4.49 2.67
CA PRO A 82 -3.33 3.07 2.34
C PRO A 82 -3.84 2.75 0.92
N ASP A 83 -3.42 3.54 -0.07
CA ASP A 83 -3.75 3.34 -1.48
C ASP A 83 -2.50 3.36 -2.35
N ASN A 84 -2.32 2.35 -3.20
CA ASN A 84 -1.14 2.19 -4.04
C ASN A 84 -1.11 3.22 -5.19
N LEU A 85 -2.25 3.53 -5.80
CA LEU A 85 -2.32 4.49 -6.90
C LEU A 85 -2.13 5.91 -6.40
N MET A 86 -2.72 6.26 -5.25
CA MET A 86 -2.62 7.61 -4.68
C MET A 86 -1.19 7.99 -4.25
N GLN A 87 -0.27 7.02 -4.07
CA GLN A 87 1.13 7.31 -3.77
C GLN A 87 1.78 8.23 -4.81
N ASN A 88 1.32 8.21 -6.07
CA ASN A 88 1.79 9.12 -7.12
C ASN A 88 1.60 10.61 -6.76
N ALA A 89 0.66 10.94 -5.88
CA ALA A 89 0.34 12.30 -5.48
C ALA A 89 0.77 12.66 -4.05
N VAL A 90 1.26 11.70 -3.25
CA VAL A 90 1.58 11.95 -1.83
C VAL A 90 2.68 13.00 -1.67
N HIS A 91 3.74 12.94 -2.49
CA HIS A 91 4.80 13.94 -2.47
C HIS A 91 4.29 15.37 -2.76
N LEU A 92 3.28 15.53 -3.62
CA LEU A 92 2.64 16.81 -3.88
C LEU A 92 1.74 17.25 -2.72
N ALA A 93 1.05 16.29 -2.07
CA ALA A 93 0.17 16.56 -0.94
C ALA A 93 0.94 16.94 0.33
N GLU A 94 2.15 16.40 0.49
CA GLU A 94 3.06 16.72 1.59
C GLU A 94 3.51 18.18 1.54
N VAL A 95 3.66 18.76 0.35
CA VAL A 95 4.00 20.18 0.18
C VAL A 95 2.90 21.05 0.81
N GLY A 96 3.26 21.71 1.91
CA GLY A 96 2.34 22.56 2.67
C GLY A 96 1.42 21.80 3.65
N SER A 97 1.63 20.50 3.85
CA SER A 97 0.92 19.77 4.89
C SER A 97 1.40 20.19 6.28
N LYS A 98 0.47 20.25 7.24
CA LYS A 98 0.76 20.64 8.64
C LYS A 98 1.36 19.50 9.45
N ILE A 99 1.25 18.27 8.97
CA ILE A 99 1.74 17.05 9.62
C ILE A 99 2.53 16.23 8.60
N PRO A 100 3.57 15.51 9.03
CA PRO A 100 4.40 14.71 8.13
C PRO A 100 3.63 13.53 7.55
N TRP A 101 4.03 13.13 6.35
CA TRP A 101 3.48 11.96 5.65
C TRP A 101 4.43 10.79 5.74
N LEU A 102 3.89 9.62 6.09
CA LEU A 102 4.60 8.36 5.94
C LEU A 102 4.06 7.65 4.69
N THR A 103 4.97 7.30 3.78
CA THR A 103 4.61 6.79 2.45
C THR A 103 4.65 5.26 2.41
N MET A 104 3.73 4.68 1.64
CA MET A 104 3.66 3.23 1.45
C MET A 104 4.84 2.73 0.62
N THR A 105 5.23 3.49 -0.40
CA THR A 105 6.31 3.13 -1.33
C THR A 105 7.65 3.11 -0.62
N ASP A 106 7.93 4.03 0.32
CA ASP A 106 9.15 3.96 1.13
C ASP A 106 9.11 2.81 2.12
N ALA A 107 7.99 2.55 2.80
CA ALA A 107 7.88 1.42 3.71
C ALA A 107 8.16 0.07 3.01
N VAL A 108 7.62 -0.10 1.80
CA VAL A 108 7.91 -1.26 0.95
C VAL A 108 9.38 -1.29 0.54
N ALA A 109 9.91 -0.18 0.01
CA ALA A 109 11.26 -0.14 -0.51
C ALA A 109 12.33 -0.30 0.60
N GLU A 110 12.07 0.16 1.82
CA GLU A 110 12.88 -0.09 3.01
C GLU A 110 12.87 -1.57 3.41
N ALA A 111 11.70 -2.22 3.42
CA ALA A 111 11.61 -3.64 3.69
C ALA A 111 12.36 -4.47 2.63
N VAL A 112 12.27 -4.06 1.36
CA VAL A 112 13.02 -4.67 0.26
C VAL A 112 14.52 -4.53 0.44
N ALA A 113 14.98 -3.32 0.74
CA ALA A 113 16.39 -3.03 0.95
C ALA A 113 16.97 -3.74 2.18
N ARG A 114 16.21 -3.78 3.29
CA ARG A 114 16.59 -4.48 4.53
C ARG A 114 16.83 -5.96 4.30
N ASP A 115 16.01 -6.59 3.46
CA ASP A 115 16.15 -8.01 3.11
C ASP A 115 17.24 -8.25 2.04
N GLY A 116 17.90 -7.20 1.56
CA GLY A 116 19.01 -7.29 0.60
C GLY A 116 18.60 -7.63 -0.84
N ARG A 117 17.31 -7.64 -1.17
CA ARG A 117 16.80 -8.06 -2.49
C ARG A 117 17.12 -7.02 -3.57
N LYS A 118 17.59 -7.48 -4.72
CA LYS A 118 18.00 -6.63 -5.87
C LYS A 118 16.99 -6.63 -7.00
N THR A 119 16.12 -7.62 -7.07
CA THR A 119 15.04 -7.70 -8.04
C THR A 119 13.76 -8.17 -7.39
N VAL A 120 12.68 -7.40 -7.49
CA VAL A 120 11.35 -7.78 -6.97
C VAL A 120 10.28 -7.65 -8.05
N GLY A 121 9.24 -8.45 -7.91
CA GLY A 121 8.05 -8.44 -8.76
C GLY A 121 6.98 -7.52 -8.18
N LEU A 122 6.03 -7.08 -9.00
CA LEU A 122 4.84 -6.36 -8.57
C LEU A 122 3.58 -7.05 -9.07
N LEU A 123 2.66 -7.37 -8.17
CA LEU A 123 1.27 -7.69 -8.51
C LEU A 123 0.39 -6.55 -8.01
N ALA A 124 -0.23 -5.82 -8.93
CA ALA A 124 -1.10 -4.69 -8.62
C ALA A 124 -2.09 -4.50 -9.76
N THR A 125 -2.99 -3.52 -9.60
CA THR A 125 -3.86 -3.12 -10.71
C THR A 125 -3.05 -2.62 -11.91
N SER A 126 -3.59 -2.66 -13.13
CA SER A 126 -2.83 -2.25 -14.33
C SER A 126 -2.31 -0.82 -14.24
N LEU A 127 -3.09 0.10 -13.62
CA LEU A 127 -2.68 1.49 -13.41
C LEU A 127 -1.43 1.61 -12.52
N VAL A 128 -1.31 0.77 -11.50
CA VAL A 128 -0.15 0.74 -10.61
C VAL A 128 1.01 -0.02 -11.24
N THR A 129 0.71 -1.12 -11.93
CA THR A 129 1.69 -2.00 -12.59
C THR A 129 2.45 -1.29 -13.70
N PHE A 130 1.75 -0.53 -14.55
CA PHE A 130 2.36 0.22 -15.66
C PHE A 130 2.62 1.70 -15.35
N GLY A 131 2.25 2.14 -14.15
CA GLY A 131 2.59 3.45 -13.61
C GLY A 131 3.98 3.49 -12.96
N SER A 132 4.31 4.64 -12.38
CA SER A 132 5.60 4.89 -11.72
C SER A 132 5.58 4.66 -10.20
N THR A 133 4.47 4.19 -9.63
CA THR A 133 4.23 4.11 -8.17
C THR A 133 5.43 3.56 -7.40
N TYR A 134 5.89 2.36 -7.76
CA TYR A 134 6.97 1.67 -7.04
C TYR A 134 8.34 1.80 -7.70
N GLN A 135 8.37 2.04 -9.02
CA GLN A 135 9.59 1.97 -9.82
C GLN A 135 10.67 2.91 -9.30
N THR A 136 10.32 4.17 -9.02
CA THR A 136 11.28 5.17 -8.56
C THR A 136 11.82 4.86 -7.17
N HIS A 137 10.94 4.55 -6.21
CA HIS A 137 11.33 4.31 -4.80
C HIS A 137 12.19 3.05 -4.61
N LEU A 138 11.91 1.99 -5.38
CA LEU A 138 12.73 0.78 -5.41
C LEU A 138 14.05 1.01 -6.15
N GLY A 139 14.00 1.70 -7.29
CA GLY A 139 15.19 2.03 -8.08
C GLY A 139 16.21 2.88 -7.32
N MET A 140 15.75 3.87 -6.53
CA MET A 140 16.61 4.67 -5.66
C MET A 140 17.35 3.85 -4.60
N ARG A 141 16.84 2.67 -4.24
CA ARG A 141 17.46 1.73 -3.30
C ARG A 141 18.23 0.59 -4.02
N GLY A 142 18.45 0.73 -5.32
CA GLY A 142 19.18 -0.24 -6.13
C GLY A 142 18.43 -1.55 -6.35
N CYS A 143 17.08 -1.50 -6.34
CA CYS A 143 16.22 -2.64 -6.61
C CYS A 143 15.50 -2.48 -7.96
N HIS A 144 15.60 -3.50 -8.81
CA HIS A 144 14.91 -3.58 -10.08
C HIS A 144 13.49 -4.12 -9.90
N LEU A 145 12.53 -3.52 -10.59
CA LEU A 145 11.13 -3.92 -10.55
C LEU A 145 10.76 -4.70 -11.81
N LEU A 146 10.31 -5.94 -11.63
CA LEU A 146 9.71 -6.76 -12.66
C LEU A 146 8.19 -6.70 -12.57
N VAL A 147 7.53 -6.57 -13.71
CA VAL A 147 6.07 -6.57 -13.81
C VAL A 147 5.58 -7.73 -14.69
N PRO A 148 4.35 -8.22 -14.45
CA PRO A 148 3.63 -9.10 -15.36
C PRO A 148 3.48 -8.47 -16.74
N ASP A 149 3.21 -9.29 -17.75
CA ASP A 149 2.84 -8.76 -19.07
C ASP A 149 1.42 -8.15 -19.07
N GLN A 150 1.02 -7.56 -20.21
CA GLN A 150 -0.28 -6.90 -20.36
C GLN A 150 -1.46 -7.84 -20.09
N ALA A 151 -1.42 -9.06 -20.63
CA ALA A 151 -2.51 -10.02 -20.46
C ALA A 151 -2.60 -10.52 -19.01
N GLU A 152 -1.45 -10.66 -18.35
CA GLU A 152 -1.38 -11.00 -16.94
C GLU A 152 -1.92 -9.88 -16.04
N ALA A 153 -1.57 -8.63 -16.33
CA ALA A 153 -2.08 -7.47 -15.60
C ALA A 153 -3.61 -7.33 -15.73
N GLU A 154 -4.16 -7.52 -16.93
CA GLU A 154 -5.62 -7.50 -17.17
C GLU A 154 -6.38 -8.61 -16.42
N ALA A 155 -5.79 -9.80 -16.35
CA ALA A 155 -6.35 -10.89 -15.58
C ALA A 155 -6.29 -10.61 -14.06
N ILE A 156 -5.19 -10.03 -13.58
CA ILE A 156 -5.06 -9.57 -12.18
C ILE A 156 -6.12 -8.51 -11.86
N ASP A 157 -6.31 -7.51 -12.72
CA ASP A 157 -7.38 -6.50 -12.58
C ASP A 157 -8.75 -7.17 -12.47
N THR A 158 -9.04 -8.13 -13.36
CA THR A 158 -10.32 -8.85 -13.35
C THR A 158 -10.51 -9.58 -12.01
N ILE A 159 -9.50 -10.27 -11.50
CA ILE A 159 -9.54 -10.94 -10.19
C ILE A 159 -9.80 -9.93 -9.07
N ILE A 160 -9.07 -8.80 -9.07
CA ILE A 160 -9.21 -7.77 -8.03
C ILE A 160 -10.64 -7.20 -8.04
N PHE A 161 -11.09 -6.68 -9.19
CA PHE A 161 -12.34 -5.93 -9.28
C PHE A 161 -13.62 -6.77 -9.35
N GLN A 162 -13.56 -8.01 -9.84
CA GLN A 162 -14.74 -8.88 -9.94
C GLN A 162 -14.86 -9.85 -8.77
N GLU A 163 -13.78 -10.09 -8.01
CA GLU A 163 -13.79 -11.07 -6.93
C GLU A 163 -13.37 -10.45 -5.60
N LEU A 164 -12.14 -9.95 -5.51
CA LEU A 164 -11.53 -9.61 -4.23
C LEU A 164 -12.17 -8.41 -3.54
N VAL A 165 -12.53 -7.36 -4.28
CA VAL A 165 -13.26 -6.20 -3.74
C VAL A 165 -14.64 -6.56 -3.17
N HIS A 166 -15.16 -7.75 -3.52
CA HIS A 166 -16.41 -8.30 -3.01
C HIS A 166 -16.20 -9.41 -1.97
N GLY A 167 -14.95 -9.63 -1.53
CA GLY A 167 -14.58 -10.69 -0.58
C GLY A 167 -14.69 -12.11 -1.15
N VAL A 168 -14.82 -12.25 -2.48
CA VAL A 168 -14.91 -13.55 -3.14
C VAL A 168 -13.51 -14.09 -3.39
N VAL A 169 -13.23 -15.30 -2.90
CA VAL A 169 -11.91 -15.95 -3.00
C VAL A 169 -12.06 -17.25 -3.79
N ARG A 170 -11.41 -17.34 -4.96
CA ARG A 170 -11.43 -18.53 -5.82
C ARG A 170 -10.07 -19.22 -5.88
N SER A 171 -10.08 -20.55 -5.88
CA SER A 171 -8.89 -21.38 -6.03
C SER A 171 -8.15 -21.15 -7.35
N GLU A 172 -8.91 -20.89 -8.41
CA GLU A 172 -8.44 -20.64 -9.77
C GLU A 172 -7.68 -19.33 -9.82
N SER A 173 -8.22 -18.28 -9.22
CA SER A 173 -7.59 -16.97 -9.07
C SER A 173 -6.31 -17.07 -8.24
N ARG A 174 -6.31 -17.85 -7.15
CA ARG A 174 -5.08 -18.14 -6.39
C ARG A 174 -4.02 -18.80 -7.26
N THR A 175 -4.42 -19.85 -7.98
CA THR A 175 -3.52 -20.61 -8.85
C THR A 175 -2.94 -19.73 -9.94
N TYR A 176 -3.76 -18.84 -10.51
CA TYR A 176 -3.34 -17.86 -11.50
C TYR A 176 -2.26 -16.93 -10.93
N LEU A 177 -2.51 -16.31 -9.79
CA LEU A 177 -1.54 -15.40 -9.15
C LEU A 177 -0.23 -16.12 -8.81
N ILE A 178 -0.28 -17.33 -8.24
CA ILE A 178 0.91 -18.14 -7.95
C ILE A 178 1.70 -18.44 -9.23
N ASN A 179 1.02 -18.78 -10.33
CA ASN A 179 1.67 -19.02 -11.62
C ASN A 179 2.34 -17.75 -12.16
N THR A 180 1.73 -16.58 -12.00
CA THR A 180 2.34 -15.30 -12.35
C THR A 180 3.59 -15.04 -11.50
N ILE A 181 3.57 -15.32 -10.19
CA ILE A 181 4.75 -15.21 -9.33
C ILE A 181 5.85 -16.18 -9.78
N ASN A 182 5.52 -17.41 -10.15
CA ASN A 182 6.49 -18.37 -10.68
C ASN A 182 7.15 -17.89 -11.98
N LYS A 183 6.40 -17.25 -12.89
CA LYS A 183 6.94 -16.66 -14.11
C LYS A 183 7.88 -15.49 -13.80
N LEU A 184 7.54 -14.65 -12.83
CA LEU A 184 8.43 -13.59 -12.34
C LEU A 184 9.69 -14.18 -11.71
N CYS A 185 9.57 -15.23 -10.90
CA CYS A 185 10.70 -15.97 -10.32
C CYS A 185 11.65 -16.49 -11.40
N ALA A 186 11.11 -17.10 -12.46
CA ALA A 186 11.90 -17.56 -13.61
C ALA A 186 12.66 -16.44 -14.35
N ARG A 187 12.26 -15.18 -14.16
CA ARG A 187 12.92 -13.97 -14.70
C ARG A 187 13.93 -13.35 -13.72
N GLY A 188 14.22 -14.00 -12.59
CA GLY A 188 15.18 -13.54 -11.58
C GLY A 188 14.59 -12.73 -10.44
N CYS A 189 13.26 -12.76 -10.27
CA CYS A 189 12.58 -12.13 -9.14
C CYS A 189 12.89 -12.83 -7.80
N GLU A 190 13.25 -12.07 -6.76
CA GLU A 190 13.67 -12.59 -5.45
C GLU A 190 12.59 -12.40 -4.36
N GLY A 191 11.52 -11.66 -4.67
CA GLY A 191 10.41 -11.34 -3.78
C GLY A 191 9.31 -10.58 -4.54
N VAL A 192 8.07 -10.59 -4.06
CA VAL A 192 6.94 -9.96 -4.76
C VAL A 192 6.23 -8.93 -3.88
N VAL A 193 6.06 -7.72 -4.41
CA VAL A 193 5.23 -6.68 -3.82
C VAL A 193 3.78 -6.92 -4.19
N LEU A 194 2.90 -6.95 -3.20
CA LEU A 194 1.45 -6.99 -3.39
C LEU A 194 0.93 -5.55 -3.29
N GLY A 195 0.70 -4.94 -4.44
CA GLY A 195 0.28 -3.54 -4.59
C GLY A 195 -1.24 -3.35 -4.64
N TYR A 196 -1.98 -4.14 -3.86
CA TYR A 196 -3.43 -4.04 -3.70
C TYR A 196 -3.84 -4.56 -2.31
N THR A 197 -4.90 -4.00 -1.74
CA THR A 197 -5.26 -4.16 -0.32
C THR A 197 -5.81 -5.53 0.04
N GLU A 198 -6.43 -6.21 -0.91
CA GLU A 198 -7.10 -7.51 -0.71
C GLU A 198 -6.17 -8.71 -0.93
N ALA A 199 -4.90 -8.47 -1.27
CA ALA A 199 -3.95 -9.51 -1.62
C ALA A 199 -3.80 -10.64 -0.57
N PRO A 200 -3.83 -10.36 0.75
CA PRO A 200 -3.76 -11.39 1.78
C PRO A 200 -4.91 -12.41 1.77
N LEU A 201 -6.01 -12.14 1.06
CA LEU A 201 -7.12 -13.10 0.92
C LEU A 201 -6.74 -14.31 0.04
N LEU A 202 -5.84 -14.12 -0.92
CA LEU A 202 -5.38 -15.18 -1.83
C LEU A 202 -3.95 -15.62 -1.56
N LEU A 203 -3.06 -14.68 -1.21
CA LEU A 203 -1.62 -14.91 -1.12
C LEU A 203 -1.13 -14.75 0.32
N SER A 204 -0.26 -15.66 0.73
CA SER A 204 0.40 -15.62 2.03
C SER A 204 1.83 -16.14 1.90
N SER A 205 2.65 -15.91 2.92
CA SER A 205 4.02 -16.47 2.98
C SER A 205 4.03 -18.00 2.95
N GLU A 206 2.92 -18.66 3.27
CA GLU A 206 2.80 -20.12 3.27
C GLU A 206 2.53 -20.70 1.87
N ASN A 207 1.94 -19.91 0.97
CA ASN A 207 1.49 -20.39 -0.34
C ASN A 207 2.20 -19.73 -1.54
N SER A 208 2.97 -18.67 -1.31
CA SER A 208 3.75 -18.02 -2.36
C SER A 208 5.12 -18.68 -2.54
N PRO A 209 5.56 -18.88 -3.80
CA PRO A 209 6.90 -19.41 -4.09
C PRO A 209 8.01 -18.40 -3.80
N LEU A 210 7.67 -17.12 -3.61
CA LEU A 210 8.59 -16.05 -3.27
C LEU A 210 8.17 -15.34 -1.97
N PRO A 211 9.12 -14.75 -1.23
CA PRO A 211 8.82 -13.83 -0.15
C PRO A 211 7.86 -12.71 -0.60
N ILE A 212 6.88 -12.40 0.25
CA ILE A 212 5.85 -11.40 -0.04
C ILE A 212 6.14 -10.10 0.71
N TYR A 213 5.92 -8.99 0.04
CA TYR A 213 5.83 -7.65 0.61
C TYR A 213 4.40 -7.11 0.44
N ASP A 214 3.58 -7.33 1.46
CA ASP A 214 2.24 -6.74 1.53
C ASP A 214 2.36 -5.24 1.84
N SER A 215 2.03 -4.40 0.85
CA SER A 215 2.20 -2.95 0.99
C SER A 215 1.32 -2.34 2.08
N THR A 216 0.14 -2.91 2.33
CA THR A 216 -0.79 -2.44 3.37
C THR A 216 -0.27 -2.80 4.75
N SER A 217 0.17 -4.05 4.93
CA SER A 217 0.71 -4.52 6.20
C SER A 217 2.03 -3.82 6.55
N LEU A 218 2.90 -3.57 5.57
CA LEU A 218 4.16 -2.83 5.75
C LEU A 218 3.92 -1.36 6.10
N LEU A 219 2.96 -0.71 5.45
CA LEU A 219 2.56 0.66 5.80
C LEU A 219 2.03 0.73 7.24
N ALA A 220 1.17 -0.21 7.63
CA ALA A 220 0.63 -0.30 8.97
C ALA A 220 1.74 -0.53 10.02
N GLU A 221 2.67 -1.46 9.76
CA GLU A 221 3.83 -1.72 10.63
C GLU A 221 4.68 -0.46 10.80
N ALA A 222 5.00 0.23 9.71
CA ALA A 222 5.78 1.47 9.74
C ALA A 222 5.07 2.58 10.54
N ALA A 223 3.76 2.75 10.35
CA ALA A 223 2.96 3.70 11.10
C ALA A 223 2.96 3.39 12.61
N VAL A 224 2.85 2.12 12.99
CA VAL A 224 2.93 1.70 14.41
C VAL A 224 4.30 2.03 14.99
N LYS A 225 5.39 1.72 14.28
CA LYS A 225 6.76 2.01 14.76
C LYS A 225 6.99 3.51 14.99
N VAL A 226 6.54 4.36 14.05
CA VAL A 226 6.60 5.83 14.21
C VAL A 226 5.73 6.29 15.39
N SER A 227 4.53 5.73 15.53
CA SER A 227 3.63 6.07 16.64
C SER A 227 4.25 5.75 18.00
N LEU A 228 4.92 4.61 18.12
CA LEU A 228 5.56 4.16 19.35
C LEU A 228 6.94 4.76 19.61
N GLY A 229 7.49 5.56 18.68
CA GLY A 229 8.83 6.15 18.79
C GLY A 229 9.96 5.14 18.65
N MET A 230 9.76 4.10 17.83
CA MET A 230 10.74 3.04 17.56
C MET A 230 11.64 3.33 16.35
N VAL A 231 11.40 4.45 15.65
CA VAL A 231 12.15 4.99 14.51
C VAL A 231 12.20 6.51 14.61
#